data_AF-A0A0L7QT36-F1
#
_entry.id   AF-A0A0L7QT36-F1
#
_cell.length_a   1.000
_cell.length_b   1.000
_cell.length_c   1.000
_cell.angle_alpha   90.00
_cell.angle_beta   90.00
_cell.angle_gamma   90.00
#
_symmetry.space_group_name_H-M   'P 1'
#
loop_
_entity.id
_entity.type
_entity.pdbx_description
1 polymer ?
#
loop_
_entity_poly.entity_id
_entity_poly.type
_entity_poly.pdbx_seq_one_letter_code
_entity_poly.pdbx_strand_id
1 'polypeptide(L)'
;MLSPKVWNFKPPQHHFSIEKRDYKKIDVPDVVTSHYFNHSVSLVLPDTVRIPDELWTCISDDSDYYRINGLNVFELINKEFIEAFVKTGELTLLSIGHKIDLDNSVAITPSGHLILSLLTEDFQKLGLEGKVSFFDRKVHTRRGKSQKGK
;
A
#
# COMPACT_ATOMS: atom_id res chain seq x y z
N MET A 1 25.53 0.06 34.54
CA MET A 1 24.60 -0.55 33.55
C MET A 1 25.29 -1.73 32.90
N LEU A 2 24.82 -2.95 33.18
CA LEU A 2 25.34 -4.16 32.55
C LEU A 2 24.89 -4.19 31.08
N SER A 3 25.84 -4.30 30.16
CA SER A 3 25.58 -4.38 28.72
C SER A 3 24.56 -5.48 28.41
N PRO A 4 23.52 -5.23 27.58
CA PRO A 4 22.63 -6.28 27.15
C PRO A 4 23.42 -7.35 26.36
N LYS A 5 23.00 -8.61 26.48
CA LYS A 5 23.58 -9.75 25.74
C LYS A 5 23.36 -9.55 24.24
N VAL A 6 24.31 -8.92 23.57
CA VAL A 6 24.32 -8.59 22.12
C VAL A 6 24.47 -9.80 21.19
N TRP A 7 24.49 -11.01 21.73
CA TRP A 7 24.80 -12.24 20.97
C TRP A 7 23.63 -13.24 20.88
N ASN A 8 22.45 -12.94 21.43
CA ASN A 8 21.31 -13.87 21.43
C ASN A 8 20.01 -13.24 20.91
N PHE A 9 20.04 -12.75 19.66
CA PHE A 9 18.85 -12.23 18.99
C PHE A 9 18.16 -13.36 18.21
N LYS A 10 16.86 -13.55 18.44
CA LYS A 10 16.06 -14.42 17.58
C LYS A 10 15.95 -13.79 16.19
N PRO A 11 16.00 -14.58 15.12
CA PRO A 11 15.79 -14.06 13.78
C PRO A 11 14.41 -13.39 13.69
N PRO A 12 14.27 -12.31 12.90
CA PRO A 12 12.98 -11.68 12.67
C PRO A 12 12.00 -12.66 12.03
N GLN A 13 10.72 -12.45 12.29
CA GLN A 13 9.67 -13.22 11.64
C GLN A 13 9.68 -12.94 10.14
N HIS A 14 9.67 -13.98 9.33
CA HIS A 14 9.62 -13.91 7.88
C HIS A 14 8.62 -14.95 7.36
N HIS A 15 8.01 -14.65 6.23
CA HIS A 15 7.11 -15.56 5.52
C HIS A 15 7.42 -15.47 4.04
N PHE A 16 7.55 -16.62 3.39
CA PHE A 16 7.70 -16.72 1.94
C PHE A 16 6.83 -17.87 1.43
N SER A 17 6.30 -17.70 0.24
CA SER A 17 5.55 -18.71 -0.50
C SER A 17 6.20 -18.90 -1.87
N ILE A 18 6.22 -20.15 -2.34
CA ILE A 18 6.73 -20.49 -3.67
C ILE A 18 5.65 -21.28 -4.38
N GLU A 19 5.20 -20.78 -5.51
CA GLU A 19 4.22 -21.44 -6.37
C GLU A 19 4.85 -21.71 -7.73
N LYS A 20 4.66 -22.93 -8.24
CA LYS A 20 5.02 -23.29 -9.61
C LYS A 20 3.75 -23.26 -10.46
N ARG A 21 3.74 -22.42 -11.49
CA ARG A 21 2.60 -22.28 -12.40
C ARG A 21 3.00 -22.61 -13.84
N ASP A 22 2.00 -22.99 -14.63
CA ASP A 22 2.14 -23.20 -16.07
C ASP A 22 1.96 -21.87 -16.79
N TYR A 23 3.03 -21.36 -17.41
CA TYR A 23 3.05 -20.08 -18.11
C TYR A 23 2.13 -20.04 -19.34
N LYS A 24 1.68 -21.21 -19.83
CA LYS A 24 0.74 -21.29 -20.96
C LYS A 24 -0.69 -20.90 -20.56
N LYS A 25 -1.00 -20.91 -19.27
CA LYS A 25 -2.27 -20.43 -18.75
C LYS A 25 -2.15 -18.93 -18.49
N ILE A 26 -3.04 -18.14 -19.09
CA ILE A 26 -3.06 -16.66 -19.00
C ILE A 26 -3.72 -16.21 -17.67
N ASP A 27 -3.63 -17.02 -16.63
CA ASP A 27 -4.27 -16.71 -15.35
C ASP A 27 -3.34 -15.80 -14.52
N VAL A 28 -3.75 -14.55 -14.33
CA VAL A 28 -3.00 -13.58 -13.51
C VAL A 28 -3.20 -13.97 -12.04
N PRO A 29 -2.11 -14.20 -11.28
CA PRO A 29 -2.25 -14.59 -9.88
C PRO A 29 -3.03 -13.54 -9.07
N ASP A 30 -3.93 -13.99 -8.20
CA ASP A 30 -4.66 -13.14 -7.25
C ASP A 30 -3.74 -12.23 -6.43
N VAL A 31 -2.50 -12.66 -6.19
CA VAL A 31 -1.49 -11.88 -5.48
C VAL A 31 -1.16 -10.59 -6.24
N VAL A 32 -1.14 -10.59 -7.57
CA VAL A 32 -0.86 -9.40 -8.38
C VAL A 32 -2.06 -8.45 -8.33
N THR A 33 -3.28 -8.97 -8.48
CA THR A 33 -4.50 -8.14 -8.52
C THR A 33 -4.90 -7.58 -7.15
N SER A 34 -4.58 -8.28 -6.06
CA SER A 34 -4.87 -7.85 -4.69
C SER A 34 -3.79 -6.97 -4.06
N HIS A 35 -2.63 -6.80 -4.70
CA HIS A 35 -1.53 -5.99 -4.21
C HIS A 35 -1.51 -4.59 -4.84
N TYR A 36 -2.27 -3.67 -4.23
CA TYR A 36 -2.57 -2.36 -4.83
C TYR A 36 -1.42 -1.36 -4.84
N PHE A 37 -0.43 -1.48 -3.94
CA PHE A 37 0.59 -0.44 -3.75
C PHE A 37 1.98 -0.97 -4.13
N ASN A 38 2.38 -0.73 -5.38
CA ASN A 38 3.68 -1.12 -5.91
C ASN A 38 4.63 0.08 -5.91
N HIS A 39 5.81 -0.07 -5.30
CA HIS A 39 6.83 0.97 -5.33
C HIS A 39 7.82 0.78 -6.48
N SER A 40 8.17 -0.47 -6.78
CA SER A 40 9.18 -0.81 -7.77
C SER A 40 8.87 -2.15 -8.40
N VAL A 41 8.97 -2.22 -9.73
CA VAL A 41 8.95 -3.45 -10.51
C VAL A 41 10.32 -3.59 -11.18
N SER A 42 10.87 -4.78 -11.16
CA SER A 42 12.18 -5.06 -11.79
C SER A 42 12.08 -6.35 -12.59
N LEU A 43 12.59 -6.32 -13.82
CA LEU A 43 12.57 -7.44 -14.75
C LEU A 43 14.01 -7.76 -15.16
N VAL A 44 14.36 -9.05 -15.14
CA VAL A 44 15.67 -9.54 -15.57
C VAL A 44 15.47 -10.46 -16.78
N LEU A 45 16.10 -10.10 -17.90
CA LEU A 45 16.08 -10.86 -19.15
C LEU A 45 17.47 -11.45 -19.38
N PRO A 46 17.71 -12.73 -19.05
CA PRO A 46 19.01 -13.36 -19.31
C PRO A 46 19.28 -13.41 -20.82
N ASP A 47 20.57 -13.36 -21.19
CA ASP A 47 21.08 -13.53 -22.56
C ASP A 47 20.42 -12.64 -23.63
N THR A 48 19.89 -11.50 -23.22
CA THR A 48 19.17 -10.57 -24.09
C THR A 48 20.03 -9.34 -24.38
N VAL A 49 20.39 -9.14 -25.65
CA VAL A 49 21.22 -7.99 -26.09
C VAL A 49 20.38 -6.72 -26.28
N ARG A 50 19.10 -6.87 -26.64
CA ARG A 50 18.14 -5.77 -26.85
C ARG A 50 16.77 -6.14 -26.31
N ILE A 51 16.12 -5.20 -25.65
CA ILE A 51 14.75 -5.36 -25.14
C ILE A 51 13.78 -5.30 -26.33
N PRO A 52 12.82 -6.24 -26.47
CA PRO A 52 11.79 -6.16 -27.49
C PRO A 52 10.95 -4.88 -27.38
N ASP A 53 10.62 -4.24 -28.50
CA ASP A 53 9.90 -2.96 -28.53
C ASP A 53 8.50 -3.05 -27.91
N GLU A 54 7.83 -4.18 -28.09
CA GLU A 54 6.53 -4.48 -27.47
C GLU A 54 6.61 -4.40 -25.94
N LEU A 55 7.64 -5.02 -25.36
CA LEU A 55 7.86 -5.02 -23.92
C LEU A 55 8.21 -3.62 -23.41
N TRP A 56 9.04 -2.88 -24.16
CA TRP A 56 9.37 -1.50 -23.81
C TRP A 56 8.14 -0.61 -23.77
N THR A 57 7.26 -0.74 -24.77
CA THR A 57 6.00 -0.01 -24.85
C THR A 57 5.10 -0.36 -23.67
N CYS A 58 4.92 -1.65 -23.36
CA CYS A 58 4.09 -2.08 -22.22
C CYS A 58 4.58 -1.56 -20.86
N ILE A 59 5.89 -1.37 -20.67
CA ILE A 59 6.46 -0.87 -19.41
C ILE A 59 6.37 0.66 -19.33
N SER A 60 6.44 1.35 -20.48
CA SER A 60 6.49 2.81 -20.53
C SER A 60 5.09 3.43 -20.54
N ASP A 61 4.12 2.76 -21.15
CA ASP A 61 2.75 3.25 -21.30
C ASP A 61 2.03 3.33 -19.94
N ASP A 62 1.37 4.46 -19.69
CA ASP A 62 0.61 4.77 -18.46
C ASP A 62 1.38 4.53 -17.14
N SER A 63 2.69 4.78 -17.15
CA SER A 63 3.57 4.60 -15.98
C SER A 63 3.67 5.85 -15.08
N ASP A 64 2.94 6.91 -15.42
CA ASP A 64 2.96 8.17 -14.69
C ASP A 64 2.15 8.10 -13.38
N TYR A 65 2.67 8.74 -12.34
CA TYR A 65 1.95 8.94 -11.09
C TYR A 65 2.12 10.37 -10.59
N TYR A 66 1.10 10.84 -9.87
CA TYR A 66 1.07 12.21 -9.36
C TYR A 66 1.47 12.26 -7.88
N ARG A 67 2.27 13.27 -7.53
CA ARG A 67 2.53 13.65 -6.15
C ARG A 67 1.86 14.98 -5.86
N ILE A 68 0.93 14.95 -4.91
CA ILE A 68 0.24 16.14 -4.43
C ILE A 68 0.76 16.47 -3.02
N ASN A 69 1.24 17.70 -2.82
CA ASN A 69 1.71 18.16 -1.52
C ASN A 69 0.60 18.96 -0.83
N GLY A 70 0.42 18.78 0.48
CA GLY A 70 -0.54 19.54 1.28
C GLY A 70 -2.01 19.16 1.04
N LEU A 71 -2.28 17.97 0.51
CA LEU A 71 -3.64 17.47 0.29
C LEU A 71 -4.35 17.20 1.63
N ASN A 72 -5.50 17.83 1.85
CA ASN A 72 -6.29 17.57 3.05
C ASN A 72 -7.17 16.33 2.89
N VAL A 73 -7.20 15.48 3.91
CA VAL A 73 -7.96 14.21 3.86
C VAL A 73 -9.47 14.43 3.66
N PHE A 74 -10.03 15.55 4.15
CA PHE A 74 -11.44 15.84 3.96
C PHE A 74 -11.81 16.11 2.49
N GLU A 75 -10.84 16.53 1.66
CA GLU A 75 -11.09 16.77 0.23
C GLU A 75 -11.34 15.44 -0.51
N LEU A 76 -10.81 14.33 0.00
CA LEU A 76 -10.99 12.98 -0.54
C LEU A 76 -12.40 12.41 -0.33
N ILE A 77 -13.18 13.03 0.56
CA ILE A 77 -14.58 12.63 0.82
C ILE A 77 -15.59 13.60 0.21
N ASN A 78 -15.11 14.64 -0.50
CA ASN A 78 -15.99 15.56 -1.23
C ASN A 78 -16.73 14.81 -2.33
N LYS A 79 -17.99 15.18 -2.54
CA LYS A 79 -18.87 14.51 -3.50
C LYS A 79 -18.29 14.58 -4.91
N GLU A 80 -17.78 15.75 -5.29
CA GLU A 80 -17.20 16.01 -6.61
C GLU A 80 -15.98 15.10 -6.85
N PHE A 81 -15.14 14.89 -5.83
CA PHE A 81 -13.99 14.01 -5.92
C PHE A 81 -14.43 12.55 -6.10
N ILE A 82 -15.40 12.09 -5.31
CA ILE A 82 -15.91 10.72 -5.38
C ILE A 82 -16.56 10.45 -6.74
N GLU A 83 -17.39 11.37 -7.24
CA GLU A 83 -18.06 11.23 -8.53
C GLU A 83 -17.07 11.23 -9.69
N ALA A 84 -16.04 12.06 -9.64
CA ALA A 84 -15.08 12.22 -10.74
C ALA A 84 -13.98 11.17 -10.81
N PHE A 85 -13.57 10.57 -9.67
CA PHE A 85 -12.42 9.66 -9.62
C PHE A 85 -12.74 8.27 -9.08
N VAL A 86 -13.66 8.17 -8.11
CA VAL A 86 -13.94 6.90 -7.43
C VAL A 86 -15.06 6.11 -8.12
N LYS A 87 -16.05 6.80 -8.71
CA LYS A 87 -17.20 6.15 -9.37
C LYS A 87 -17.00 5.90 -10.87
N THR A 88 -16.16 6.70 -11.51
CA THR A 88 -15.91 6.68 -12.96
C THR A 88 -14.66 5.89 -13.35
N GLY A 89 -13.84 5.47 -12.38
CA GLY A 89 -12.60 4.75 -12.63
C GLY A 89 -12.02 4.12 -11.36
N GLU A 90 -10.74 3.75 -11.42
CA GLU A 90 -9.98 3.20 -10.30
C GLU A 90 -8.95 4.20 -9.82
N LEU A 91 -8.94 4.45 -8.50
CA LEU A 91 -7.99 5.38 -7.87
C LEU A 91 -7.17 4.65 -6.81
N THR A 92 -5.85 4.77 -6.92
CA THR A 92 -4.92 4.38 -5.87
C THR A 92 -4.24 5.61 -5.31
N LEU A 93 -4.28 5.78 -3.99
CA LEU A 93 -3.62 6.90 -3.30
C LEU A 93 -2.89 6.39 -2.08
N LEU A 94 -1.68 6.90 -1.82
CA LEU A 94 -0.90 6.57 -0.64
C LEU A 94 -0.18 7.81 -0.11
N SER A 95 -0.22 8.03 1.20
CA SER A 95 0.58 9.06 1.87
C SER A 95 2.08 8.71 1.75
N ILE A 96 2.87 9.62 1.21
CA ILE A 96 4.32 9.43 1.01
C ILE A 96 5.10 10.07 2.16
N GLY A 97 6.25 9.48 2.52
CA GLY A 97 7.19 10.05 3.50
C GLY A 97 6.78 9.91 4.96
N HIS A 98 5.69 9.18 5.24
CA HIS A 98 5.21 8.90 6.59
C HIS A 98 5.62 7.49 6.99
N LYS A 99 6.23 7.35 8.17
CA LYS A 99 6.59 6.05 8.72
C LYS A 99 5.35 5.43 9.34
N ILE A 100 4.90 4.30 8.80
CA ILE A 100 3.65 3.65 9.23
C ILE A 100 3.68 3.22 10.70
N ASP A 101 4.81 3.19 11.37
CA ASP A 101 4.95 2.88 12.79
C ASP A 101 4.90 4.11 13.70
N LEU A 102 5.20 5.30 13.16
CA LEU A 102 5.39 6.53 13.94
C LEU A 102 4.39 7.63 13.59
N ASP A 103 3.87 7.64 12.37
CA ASP A 103 3.06 8.72 11.83
C ASP A 103 1.64 8.24 11.47
N ASN A 104 0.74 9.19 11.25
CA ASN A 104 -0.53 8.90 10.59
C ASN A 104 -0.29 8.62 9.11
N SER A 105 -1.04 7.68 8.54
CA SER A 105 -0.96 7.35 7.12
C SER A 105 -2.35 7.18 6.52
N VAL A 106 -2.48 7.53 5.25
CA VAL A 106 -3.75 7.51 4.50
C VAL A 106 -3.55 6.74 3.21
N ALA A 107 -4.52 5.91 2.85
CA ALA A 107 -4.54 5.21 1.59
C ALA A 107 -5.96 5.14 1.00
N ILE A 108 -6.05 5.13 -0.33
CA ILE A 108 -7.26 4.78 -1.08
C ILE A 108 -6.95 3.55 -1.93
N THR A 109 -7.82 2.54 -1.86
CA THR A 109 -7.74 1.36 -2.72
C THR A 109 -8.51 1.57 -4.03
N PRO A 110 -8.18 0.85 -5.11
CA PRO A 110 -8.92 0.88 -6.38
C PRO A 110 -10.44 0.70 -6.21
N SER A 111 -10.84 -0.10 -5.23
CA SER A 111 -12.25 -0.34 -4.86
C SER A 111 -12.95 0.82 -4.12
N GLY A 112 -12.30 1.98 -3.97
CA GLY A 112 -12.87 3.19 -3.35
C GLY A 112 -12.93 3.18 -1.83
N HIS A 113 -12.11 2.37 -1.15
CA HIS A 113 -12.03 2.39 0.31
C HIS A 113 -10.99 3.40 0.78
N LEU A 114 -11.41 4.35 1.61
CA LEU A 114 -10.49 5.23 2.34
C LEU A 114 -10.05 4.52 3.62
N ILE A 115 -8.75 4.28 3.71
CA ILE A 115 -8.09 3.62 4.84
C ILE A 115 -7.28 4.66 5.60
N LEU A 116 -7.60 4.82 6.88
CA LEU A 116 -6.86 5.67 7.79
C LEU A 116 -6.12 4.79 8.80
N SER A 117 -4.80 4.96 8.89
CA SER A 117 -3.97 4.35 9.92
C SER A 117 -3.48 5.44 10.85
N LEU A 118 -3.98 5.44 12.07
CA LEU A 118 -3.86 6.58 12.96
C LEU A 118 -3.15 6.20 14.27
N LEU A 119 -2.42 7.17 14.81
CA LEU A 119 -1.99 7.16 16.20
C LEU A 119 -3.20 7.20 17.12
N THR A 120 -3.04 6.63 18.31
CA THR A 120 -4.14 6.48 19.27
C THR A 120 -4.77 7.83 19.64
N GLU A 121 -3.95 8.87 19.80
CA GLU A 121 -4.40 10.21 20.16
C GLU A 121 -5.30 10.83 19.09
N ASP A 122 -4.88 10.74 17.82
CA ASP A 122 -5.63 11.32 16.71
C ASP A 122 -6.87 10.52 16.36
N PHE A 123 -6.80 9.18 16.50
CA PHE A 123 -7.98 8.33 16.38
C PHE A 123 -9.08 8.72 17.39
N GLN A 124 -8.69 8.98 18.64
CA GLN A 124 -9.63 9.42 19.69
C GLN A 124 -10.19 10.81 19.41
N LYS A 125 -9.36 11.77 18.96
CA LYS A 125 -9.81 13.12 18.60
C LYS A 125 -10.81 13.11 17.44
N LEU A 126 -10.58 12.27 16.43
CA LEU A 126 -11.47 12.18 15.26
C LEU A 126 -12.80 11.49 15.58
N GLY A 127 -12.90 10.75 16.68
CA GLY A 127 -14.14 10.08 17.09
C GLY A 127 -14.67 9.05 16.08
N LEU A 128 -13.78 8.52 15.22
CA LEU A 128 -14.15 7.56 14.19
C LEU A 128 -14.27 6.14 14.78
N GLU A 129 -15.26 5.39 14.31
CA GLU A 129 -15.35 3.97 14.63
C GLU A 129 -14.29 3.16 13.86
N GLY A 130 -13.57 2.26 14.52
CA GLY A 130 -12.46 1.51 13.91
C GLY A 130 -11.93 0.40 14.81
N LYS A 131 -10.87 -0.27 14.37
CA LYS A 131 -10.25 -1.40 15.08
C LYS A 131 -8.80 -1.09 15.44
N VAL A 132 -8.28 -1.75 16.46
CA VAL A 132 -6.84 -1.67 16.79
C VAL A 132 -6.02 -2.30 15.66
N SER A 133 -4.90 -1.66 15.31
CA SER A 133 -3.94 -2.10 14.30
C SER A 133 -2.56 -2.24 14.95
N PHE A 134 -1.70 -3.11 14.40
CA PHE A 134 -0.44 -3.49 15.02
C PHE A 134 0.68 -3.46 13.98
N PHE A 135 1.80 -2.81 14.32
CA PHE A 135 3.04 -2.91 13.55
C PHE A 135 4.00 -3.93 14.19
N ASP A 136 4.10 -3.95 15.52
CA ASP A 136 4.74 -5.03 16.28
C ASP A 136 3.77 -5.55 17.36
N ARG A 137 3.67 -6.87 17.50
CA ARG A 137 2.63 -7.56 18.31
C ARG A 137 2.71 -7.30 19.81
N LYS A 138 3.72 -6.56 20.27
CA LYS A 138 4.00 -6.35 21.71
C LYS A 138 3.44 -5.05 22.29
N VAL A 139 3.10 -4.04 21.48
CA VAL A 139 2.60 -2.74 22.01
C VAL A 139 1.42 -2.25 21.17
N HIS A 140 0.30 -1.93 21.84
CA HIS A 140 -0.94 -1.47 21.22
C HIS A 140 -0.87 0.03 20.91
N THR A 141 -0.18 0.43 19.85
CA THR A 141 0.01 1.87 19.55
C THR A 141 -0.93 2.43 18.48
N ARG A 142 -1.58 1.60 17.64
CA ARG A 142 -2.29 2.08 16.44
C ARG A 142 -3.73 1.60 16.33
N ARG A 143 -4.56 2.36 15.62
CA ARG A 143 -5.96 2.01 15.30
C ARG A 143 -6.25 2.40 13.84
N GLY A 144 -7.16 1.70 13.17
CA GLY A 144 -7.52 1.95 11.78
C GLY A 144 -8.99 1.71 11.47
N LYS A 145 -9.48 2.39 10.43
CA LYS A 145 -10.83 2.24 9.88
C LYS A 145 -10.73 2.07 8.38
N SER A 146 -11.59 1.21 7.82
CA SER A 146 -11.88 1.15 6.39
C SER A 146 -13.32 1.63 6.20
N GLN A 147 -13.51 2.69 5.41
CA GLN A 147 -14.83 3.23 5.13
C GLN A 147 -15.08 3.18 3.62
N LYS A 148 -16.19 2.56 3.23
CA LYS A 148 -16.60 2.39 1.83
C LYS A 148 -17.33 3.65 1.39
N GLY A 149 -16.84 4.32 0.35
CA GLY A 149 -17.61 5.37 -0.32
C GLY A 149 -18.90 4.79 -0.92
N LYS A 150 -20.03 5.43 -0.66
CA LYS A 150 -21.31 5.13 -1.34
C LYS A 150 -21.56 6.13 -2.47
#